data_AF-A0A2V6JKP6-F1
#
_entry.id   AF-A0A2V6JKP6-F1
#
_cell.length_a   1.000
_cell.length_b   1.000
_cell.length_c   1.000
_cell.angle_alpha   90.00
_cell.angle_beta   90.00
_cell.angle_gamma   90.00
#
_symmetry.space_group_name_H-M   'P 1'
#
loop_
_entity.id
_entity.type
_entity.pdbx_description
1 polymer ?
#
loop_
_entity_poly.entity_id
_entity_poly.type
_entity_poly.pdbx_seq_one_letter_code
_entity_poly.pdbx_strand_id
1 'polypeptide(L)'
;MQTNYSKEEIEQILRDEHFHYHRVNLPYGLHTPGRDRSSTRDLIFPRSLAGKSVVDIGCALGYFCFEAEAKGATRVLGIELDEERFRQACLLKRIIGSNVEFIKRDILQEPVDERFDYVCFLNVIHHLDEPIRAIHQLSSITRERLIIEFPTLQDPKFRKTTRIRFPKHYDRMPLIGVSSKKGTSKKAGGGQTFVFTPTAMRRILLDHRRLFSNIELVDSPVPGRKIALCQR
;
A
#
# COMPACT_ATOMS: atom_id res chain seq x y z
N MET A 1 -14.26 15.28 -12.02
CA MET A 1 -13.20 14.85 -12.95
C MET A 1 -13.85 14.67 -14.32
N GLN A 2 -13.34 15.32 -15.35
CA GLN A 2 -13.78 15.12 -16.74
C GLN A 2 -12.65 14.44 -17.49
N THR A 3 -12.97 13.36 -18.21
CA THR A 3 -12.01 12.66 -19.06
C THR A 3 -11.96 13.30 -20.44
N ASN A 4 -10.78 13.30 -21.05
CA ASN A 4 -10.58 13.69 -22.45
C ASN A 4 -10.57 12.47 -23.39
N TYR A 5 -10.79 11.27 -22.86
CA TYR A 5 -10.77 10.02 -23.63
C TYR A 5 -12.20 9.57 -23.94
N SER A 6 -12.43 9.07 -25.15
CA SER A 6 -13.68 8.39 -25.50
C SER A 6 -13.76 7.03 -24.81
N LYS A 7 -14.96 6.43 -24.82
CA LYS A 7 -15.16 5.08 -24.30
C LYS A 7 -14.33 4.06 -25.09
N GLU A 8 -14.31 4.18 -26.42
CA GLU A 8 -13.62 3.27 -27.33
C GLU A 8 -12.10 3.34 -27.15
N GLU A 9 -11.55 4.53 -26.91
CA GLU A 9 -10.13 4.72 -26.61
C GLU A 9 -9.74 4.03 -25.29
N ILE A 10 -10.56 4.17 -24.25
CA ILE A 10 -10.30 3.50 -22.96
C ILE A 10 -10.38 1.98 -23.11
N GLU A 11 -11.37 1.47 -23.85
CA GLU A 11 -11.47 0.03 -24.13
C GLU A 11 -10.27 -0.50 -24.91
N GLN A 12 -9.74 0.25 -25.87
CA GLN A 12 -8.52 -0.11 -26.59
C GLN A 12 -7.31 -0.14 -25.66
N ILE A 13 -7.14 0.90 -24.85
CA ILE A 13 -6.07 0.95 -23.84
C ILE A 13 -6.15 -0.24 -22.88
N LEU A 14 -7.35 -0.61 -22.41
CA LEU A 14 -7.53 -1.77 -21.53
C LEU A 14 -7.17 -3.12 -22.20
N ARG A 15 -7.20 -3.21 -23.52
CA ARG A 15 -6.75 -4.40 -24.27
C ARG A 15 -5.23 -4.43 -24.45
N ASP A 16 -4.63 -3.28 -24.72
CA ASP A 16 -3.20 -3.17 -25.03
C ASP A 16 -2.32 -3.17 -23.76
N GLU A 17 -2.85 -2.60 -22.68
CA GLU A 17 -2.14 -2.44 -21.42
C GLU A 17 -2.40 -3.59 -20.44
N HIS A 18 -1.33 -4.08 -19.83
CA HIS A 18 -1.37 -5.19 -18.89
C HIS A 18 -1.59 -4.69 -17.45
N PHE A 19 -2.78 -4.17 -17.17
CA PHE A 19 -3.16 -3.68 -15.83
C PHE A 19 -3.41 -4.84 -14.84
N HIS A 20 -2.33 -5.37 -14.27
CA HIS A 20 -2.40 -6.48 -13.32
C HIS A 20 -2.07 -6.03 -11.90
N TYR A 21 -3.05 -5.50 -11.15
CA TYR A 21 -2.93 -5.44 -9.68
C TYR A 21 -4.25 -5.10 -9.00
N HIS A 22 -4.72 -3.86 -9.18
CA HIS A 22 -5.92 -3.32 -8.56
C HIS A 22 -6.99 -3.06 -9.62
N ARG A 23 -8.26 -3.21 -9.22
CA ARG A 23 -9.42 -2.72 -9.96
C ARG A 23 -9.56 -1.22 -9.71
N VAL A 24 -9.22 -0.43 -10.71
CA VAL A 24 -9.37 1.03 -10.70
C VAL A 24 -10.60 1.36 -11.55
N ASN A 25 -11.54 2.10 -10.96
CA ASN A 25 -12.73 2.55 -11.68
C ASN A 25 -12.34 3.64 -12.67
N LEU A 26 -12.90 3.55 -13.87
CA LEU A 26 -12.66 4.46 -14.98
C LEU A 26 -13.97 5.10 -15.43
N PRO A 27 -13.91 6.17 -16.24
CA PRO A 27 -15.09 6.72 -16.90
C PRO A 27 -15.90 5.67 -17.66
N TYR A 28 -17.17 5.99 -17.93
CA TYR A 28 -18.11 5.12 -18.66
C TYR A 28 -18.39 3.76 -18.00
N GLY A 29 -18.18 3.64 -16.69
CA GLY A 29 -18.40 2.41 -15.93
C GLY A 29 -17.36 1.31 -16.19
N LEU A 30 -16.26 1.66 -16.87
CA LEU A 30 -15.15 0.75 -17.13
C LEU A 30 -14.26 0.59 -15.89
N HIS A 31 -13.40 -0.41 -15.89
CA HIS A 31 -12.40 -0.59 -14.85
C HIS A 31 -11.25 -1.48 -15.33
N THR A 32 -10.09 -1.36 -14.68
CA THR A 32 -9.00 -2.32 -14.87
C THR A 32 -9.37 -3.71 -14.30
N PRO A 33 -8.79 -4.82 -14.79
CA PRO A 33 -9.20 -6.18 -14.42
C PRO A 33 -8.61 -6.69 -13.08
N GLY A 34 -7.97 -5.82 -12.30
CA GLY A 34 -7.27 -6.21 -11.07
C GLY A 34 -8.20 -6.54 -9.89
N ARG A 35 -7.62 -6.71 -8.70
CA ARG A 35 -8.35 -7.04 -7.47
C ARG A 35 -9.10 -5.82 -6.94
N ASP A 36 -10.35 -6.00 -6.53
CA ASP A 36 -11.10 -4.98 -5.79
C ASP A 36 -10.52 -4.78 -4.38
N ARG A 37 -10.35 -3.52 -4.01
CA ARG A 37 -9.79 -3.06 -2.73
C ARG A 37 -10.73 -2.10 -1.99
N SER A 38 -11.98 -1.99 -2.43
CA SER A 38 -13.04 -1.17 -1.84
C SER A 38 -13.22 -1.40 -0.34
N SER A 39 -13.30 -2.66 0.10
CA SER A 39 -13.42 -3.00 1.53
C SER A 39 -12.20 -2.56 2.35
N THR A 40 -11.00 -2.57 1.75
CA THR A 40 -9.80 -2.05 2.43
C THR A 40 -9.85 -0.54 2.52
N ARG A 41 -10.25 0.15 1.45
CA ARG A 41 -10.46 1.61 1.45
C ARG A 41 -11.44 2.02 2.54
N ASP A 42 -12.58 1.34 2.64
CA ASP A 42 -13.63 1.68 3.62
C ASP A 42 -13.18 1.46 5.07
N LEU A 43 -12.25 0.54 5.28
CA LEU A 43 -11.64 0.29 6.59
C LEU A 43 -10.61 1.36 6.98
N ILE A 44 -9.80 1.84 6.04
CA ILE A 44 -8.64 2.70 6.36
C ILE A 44 -8.94 4.19 6.25
N PHE A 45 -9.82 4.59 5.33
CA PHE A 45 -10.16 5.99 5.10
C PHE A 45 -11.45 6.38 5.81
N PRO A 46 -11.50 7.59 6.40
CA PRO A 46 -12.75 8.15 6.89
C PRO A 46 -13.76 8.39 5.75
N ARG A 47 -14.96 8.81 6.13
CA ARG A 47 -16.00 9.20 5.16
C ARG A 47 -15.51 10.31 4.22
N SER A 48 -14.74 11.27 4.74
CA SER A 48 -14.16 12.38 3.97
C SER A 48 -12.72 12.64 4.38
N LEU A 49 -11.91 12.98 3.39
CA LEU A 49 -10.53 13.47 3.52
C LEU A 49 -10.44 14.96 3.14
N ALA A 50 -11.56 15.69 3.19
CA ALA A 50 -11.59 17.12 2.87
C ALA A 50 -10.51 17.91 3.63
N GLY A 51 -9.71 18.68 2.88
CA GLY A 51 -8.63 19.48 3.45
C GLY A 51 -7.35 18.71 3.80
N LYS A 52 -7.33 17.38 3.63
CA LYS A 52 -6.20 16.52 4.03
C LYS A 52 -5.22 16.28 2.88
N SER A 53 -3.96 16.14 3.27
CA SER A 53 -2.87 15.67 2.42
C SER A 53 -2.65 14.17 2.61
N VAL A 54 -2.54 13.41 1.52
CA VAL A 54 -2.36 11.96 1.53
C VAL A 54 -1.15 11.57 0.69
N VAL A 55 -0.33 10.64 1.19
CA VAL A 55 0.70 9.96 0.40
C VAL A 55 0.49 8.44 0.43
N ASP A 56 0.63 7.78 -0.72
CA ASP A 56 0.58 6.32 -0.85
C ASP A 56 1.92 5.80 -1.36
N ILE A 57 2.61 5.02 -0.52
CA ILE A 57 3.95 4.50 -0.77
C ILE A 57 3.83 3.10 -1.37
N GLY A 58 4.41 2.92 -2.56
CA GLY A 58 4.18 1.75 -3.41
C GLY A 58 2.75 1.69 -3.94
N CYS A 59 2.29 2.81 -4.52
CA CYS A 59 0.90 3.01 -4.91
C CYS A 59 0.42 2.11 -6.06
N ALA A 60 1.33 1.38 -6.71
CA ALA A 60 1.06 0.57 -7.89
C ALA A 60 0.28 1.35 -8.94
N LEU A 61 -0.95 0.94 -9.26
CA LEU A 61 -1.81 1.60 -10.26
C LEU A 61 -2.52 2.87 -9.75
N GLY A 62 -2.24 3.32 -8.52
CA GLY A 62 -2.79 4.56 -7.98
C GLY A 62 -4.18 4.44 -7.32
N TYR A 63 -4.71 3.22 -7.13
CA TYR A 63 -6.08 3.00 -6.59
C TYR A 63 -6.38 3.83 -5.34
N PHE A 64 -5.57 3.71 -4.28
CA PHE A 64 -5.82 4.44 -3.03
C PHE A 64 -5.60 5.96 -3.18
N CYS A 65 -4.78 6.39 -4.13
CA CYS A 65 -4.62 7.81 -4.45
C CYS A 65 -5.91 8.38 -5.05
N PHE A 66 -6.50 7.70 -6.04
CA PHE A 66 -7.75 8.12 -6.67
C PHE A 66 -8.92 8.11 -5.68
N GLU A 67 -9.00 7.09 -4.81
CA GLU A 67 -10.02 7.04 -3.77
C GLU A 67 -9.83 8.14 -2.71
N ALA A 68 -8.59 8.52 -2.39
CA ALA A 68 -8.31 9.63 -1.48
C ALA A 68 -8.76 10.98 -2.09
N GLU A 69 -8.43 11.22 -3.36
CA GLU A 69 -8.87 12.39 -4.11
C GLU A 69 -10.40 12.45 -4.20
N ALA A 70 -11.06 11.33 -4.54
CA ALA A 70 -12.52 11.25 -4.60
C ALA A 70 -13.20 11.51 -3.25
N LYS A 71 -12.51 11.27 -2.13
CA LYS A 71 -12.96 11.60 -0.76
C LYS A 71 -12.68 13.04 -0.35
N GLY A 72 -12.10 13.86 -1.23
CA GLY A 72 -11.89 15.30 -1.04
C GLY A 72 -10.49 15.70 -0.55
N ALA A 73 -9.51 14.80 -0.57
CA ALA A 73 -8.12 15.16 -0.25
C ALA A 73 -7.65 16.31 -1.15
N THR A 74 -7.06 17.35 -0.54
CA THR A 74 -6.60 18.55 -1.26
C THR A 74 -5.29 18.33 -1.98
N ARG A 75 -4.47 17.40 -1.48
CA ARG A 75 -3.23 16.99 -2.12
C ARG A 75 -3.04 15.49 -1.95
N VAL A 76 -2.73 14.81 -3.05
CA VAL A 76 -2.45 13.37 -3.05
C VAL A 76 -1.18 13.11 -3.83
N LEU A 77 -0.24 12.40 -3.21
CA LEU A 77 1.01 11.93 -3.81
C LEU A 77 1.05 10.40 -3.84
N GLY A 78 1.24 9.80 -5.00
CA GLY A 78 1.57 8.39 -5.16
C GLY A 78 3.05 8.19 -5.45
N ILE A 79 3.72 7.32 -4.70
CA ILE A 79 5.12 6.96 -4.93
C ILE A 79 5.18 5.50 -5.39
N GLU A 80 5.85 5.23 -6.50
CA GLU A 80 6.04 3.87 -7.01
C GLU A 80 7.47 3.69 -7.53
N LEU A 81 8.09 2.55 -7.26
CA LEU A 81 9.47 2.27 -7.68
C LEU A 81 9.50 1.53 -9.03
N ASP A 82 8.53 0.65 -9.27
CA ASP A 82 8.42 -0.11 -10.51
C ASP A 82 8.02 0.79 -11.68
N GLU A 83 8.87 0.84 -12.70
CA GLU A 83 8.69 1.71 -13.88
C GLU A 83 7.35 1.48 -14.57
N GLU A 84 6.96 0.22 -14.74
CA GLU A 84 5.76 -0.13 -15.50
C GLU A 84 4.51 0.26 -14.72
N ARG A 85 4.45 -0.04 -13.41
CA ARG A 85 3.33 0.40 -12.57
C ARG A 85 3.24 1.92 -12.48
N PHE A 86 4.37 2.62 -12.36
CA PHE A 86 4.41 4.07 -12.38
C PHE A 86 3.82 4.63 -13.69
N ARG A 87 4.27 4.11 -14.84
CA ARG A 87 3.76 4.49 -16.16
C ARG A 87 2.25 4.24 -16.27
N GLN A 88 1.78 3.09 -15.80
CA GLN A 88 0.37 2.72 -15.78
C GLN A 88 -0.46 3.64 -14.86
N ALA A 89 0.02 4.00 -13.67
CA ALA A 89 -0.65 4.96 -12.79
C ALA A 89 -0.78 6.34 -13.45
N CYS A 90 0.28 6.82 -14.11
CA CYS A 90 0.26 8.07 -14.88
C CYS A 90 -0.69 8.02 -16.08
N LEU A 91 -0.86 6.86 -16.72
CA LEU A 91 -1.86 6.66 -17.77
C LEU A 91 -3.28 6.70 -17.20
N LEU A 92 -3.55 5.97 -16.12
CA LEU A 92 -4.85 5.97 -15.46
C LEU A 92 -5.22 7.35 -14.93
N LYS A 93 -4.25 8.12 -14.41
CA LYS A 93 -4.44 9.54 -14.02
C LYS A 93 -5.04 10.35 -15.18
N ARG A 94 -4.44 10.25 -16.37
CA ARG A 94 -4.86 10.99 -17.57
C ARG A 94 -6.26 10.56 -18.02
N ILE A 95 -6.53 9.26 -18.01
CA ILE A 95 -7.84 8.71 -18.37
C ILE A 95 -8.92 9.19 -17.40
N ILE A 96 -8.65 9.19 -16.10
CA ILE A 96 -9.61 9.60 -15.06
C ILE A 96 -9.80 11.13 -15.06
N GLY A 97 -8.79 11.90 -15.47
CA GLY A 97 -8.77 13.35 -15.29
C GLY A 97 -8.50 13.73 -13.82
N SER A 98 -7.58 12.99 -13.18
CA SER A 98 -7.20 13.14 -11.78
C SER A 98 -6.05 14.15 -11.61
N ASN A 99 -6.02 14.86 -10.48
CA ASN A 99 -4.94 15.78 -10.10
C ASN A 99 -3.83 15.11 -9.27
N VAL A 100 -3.98 13.83 -8.89
CA VAL A 100 -2.99 13.07 -8.10
C VAL A 100 -1.58 13.23 -8.67
N GLU A 101 -0.62 13.63 -7.86
CA GLU A 101 0.79 13.65 -8.25
C GLU A 101 1.35 12.22 -8.16
N PHE A 102 2.06 11.76 -9.19
CA PHE A 102 2.78 10.49 -9.14
C PHE A 102 4.26 10.75 -9.36
N ILE A 103 5.11 10.14 -8.53
CA ILE A 103 6.56 10.19 -8.68
C ILE A 103 7.15 8.78 -8.66
N LYS A 104 8.13 8.55 -9.52
CA LYS A 104 8.94 7.34 -9.47
C LYS A 104 10.11 7.56 -8.51
N ARG A 105 10.14 6.85 -7.39
CA ARG A 105 11.16 7.06 -6.34
C ARG A 105 11.34 5.82 -5.46
N ASP A 106 12.58 5.57 -5.02
CA ASP A 106 12.86 4.64 -3.93
C ASP A 106 12.84 5.39 -2.60
N ILE A 107 11.82 5.15 -1.78
CA ILE A 107 11.63 5.87 -0.50
C ILE A 107 12.74 5.63 0.52
N LEU A 108 13.47 4.51 0.43
CA LEU A 108 14.57 4.20 1.36
C LEU A 108 15.82 5.01 1.02
N GLN A 109 16.09 5.19 -0.28
CA GLN A 109 17.26 5.92 -0.77
C GLN A 109 17.00 7.43 -0.86
N GLU A 110 15.80 7.80 -1.29
CA GLU A 110 15.35 9.16 -1.49
C GLU A 110 14.12 9.41 -0.61
N PRO A 111 14.32 9.69 0.69
CA PRO A 111 13.22 9.99 1.59
C PRO A 111 12.47 11.26 1.18
N VAL A 112 11.23 11.36 1.63
CA VAL A 112 10.38 12.54 1.40
C VAL A 112 10.56 13.50 2.57
N ASP A 113 10.90 14.76 2.29
CA ASP A 113 11.16 15.77 3.32
C ASP A 113 9.92 16.62 3.69
N GLU A 114 8.77 16.28 3.13
CA GLU A 114 7.48 16.87 3.47
C GLU A 114 6.62 15.91 4.31
N ARG A 115 5.65 16.48 5.03
CA ARG A 115 4.73 15.70 5.86
C ARG A 115 3.34 15.63 5.22
N PHE A 116 2.59 14.59 5.58
CA PHE A 116 1.23 14.31 5.13
C PHE A 116 0.31 13.98 6.30
N ASP A 117 -0.97 14.30 6.19
CA ASP A 117 -1.96 13.93 7.20
C ASP A 117 -2.16 12.42 7.23
N TYR A 118 -2.27 11.81 6.05
CA TYR A 118 -2.41 10.36 5.89
C TYR A 118 -1.24 9.78 5.10
N VAL A 119 -0.56 8.78 5.67
CA VAL A 119 0.49 8.00 5.03
C VAL A 119 0.02 6.56 4.88
N CYS A 120 -0.17 6.12 3.64
CA CYS A 120 -0.53 4.76 3.29
C CYS A 120 0.72 3.96 2.93
N PHE A 121 0.88 2.80 3.55
CA PHE A 121 1.96 1.86 3.30
C PHE A 121 1.40 0.45 3.18
N LEU A 122 0.71 0.21 2.08
CA LEU A 122 -0.21 -0.91 1.93
C LEU A 122 0.44 -2.04 1.13
N ASN A 123 0.75 -3.15 1.81
CA ASN A 123 1.30 -4.33 1.17
C ASN A 123 2.67 -4.10 0.49
N VAL A 124 3.52 -3.28 1.11
CA VAL A 124 4.87 -2.96 0.59
C VAL A 124 5.96 -3.43 1.54
N ILE A 125 5.77 -3.26 2.85
CA ILE A 125 6.80 -3.49 3.88
C ILE A 125 7.58 -4.80 3.73
N HIS A 126 6.89 -5.89 3.40
CA HIS A 126 7.48 -7.22 3.24
C HIS A 126 8.39 -7.41 2.02
N HIS A 127 8.48 -6.43 1.12
CA HIS A 127 9.35 -6.48 -0.05
C HIS A 127 10.66 -5.72 0.11
N LEU A 128 10.78 -4.92 1.18
CA LEU A 128 11.93 -4.09 1.48
C LEU A 128 13.02 -4.87 2.19
N ASP A 129 14.28 -4.50 1.95
CA ASP A 129 15.44 -5.04 2.66
C ASP A 129 15.55 -4.48 4.09
N GLU A 130 15.12 -3.22 4.29
CA GLU A 130 15.15 -2.52 5.58
C GLU A 130 13.74 -2.10 6.06
N PRO A 131 12.83 -3.04 6.37
CA PRO A 131 11.43 -2.71 6.67
C PRO A 131 11.26 -1.83 7.92
N ILE A 132 12.13 -1.98 8.92
CA ILE A 132 12.07 -1.19 10.16
C ILE A 132 12.49 0.27 9.90
N ARG A 133 13.52 0.48 9.07
CA ARG A 133 13.95 1.81 8.63
C ARG A 133 12.82 2.53 7.88
N ALA A 134 12.13 1.81 6.99
CA ALA A 134 10.97 2.34 6.29
C ALA A 134 9.88 2.80 7.27
N ILE A 135 9.52 1.99 8.26
CA ILE A 135 8.53 2.39 9.29
C ILE A 135 8.94 3.70 9.97
N HIS A 136 10.21 3.85 10.34
CA HIS A 136 10.70 5.06 10.99
C HIS A 136 10.63 6.30 10.08
N GLN A 137 11.03 6.18 8.83
CA GLN A 137 10.93 7.26 7.84
C GLN A 137 9.47 7.66 7.59
N LEU A 138 8.57 6.68 7.42
CA LEU A 138 7.15 6.95 7.19
C LEU A 138 6.49 7.59 8.42
N SER A 139 6.91 7.16 9.62
CA SER A 139 6.45 7.78 10.86
C SER A 139 6.86 9.24 10.97
N SER A 140 8.07 9.62 10.53
CA SER A 140 8.53 11.01 10.62
C SER A 140 7.77 11.95 9.67
N ILE A 141 7.28 11.45 8.53
CA ILE A 141 6.47 12.24 7.58
C ILE A 141 4.96 12.22 7.87
N THR A 142 4.50 11.45 8.85
CA THR A 142 3.08 11.39 9.22
C THR A 142 2.69 12.53 10.16
N ARG A 143 1.58 13.24 9.89
CA ARG A 143 0.97 14.22 10.81
C ARG A 143 -0.19 13.64 11.62
N GLU A 144 -1.07 12.85 11.02
CA GLU A 144 -2.26 12.34 11.71
C GLU A 144 -2.29 10.80 11.75
N ARG A 145 -2.18 10.15 10.59
CA ARG A 145 -2.39 8.70 10.48
C ARG A 145 -1.37 8.00 9.60
N LEU A 146 -0.72 6.97 10.14
CA LEU A 146 0.09 6.00 9.39
C LEU A 146 -0.68 4.68 9.30
N ILE A 147 -0.90 4.20 8.08
CA ILE A 147 -1.65 2.99 7.79
C ILE A 147 -0.70 1.98 7.16
N ILE A 148 -0.46 0.86 7.85
CA ILE A 148 0.48 -0.18 7.38
C ILE A 148 -0.27 -1.48 7.19
N GLU A 149 -0.33 -2.00 5.97
CA GLU A 149 -0.80 -3.38 5.73
C GLU A 149 0.39 -4.32 5.60
N PHE A 150 0.41 -5.38 6.42
CA PHE A 150 1.53 -6.29 6.52
C PHE A 150 1.09 -7.77 6.58
N PRO A 151 1.88 -8.68 6.00
CA PRO A 151 1.63 -10.11 6.11
C PRO A 151 2.01 -10.65 7.48
N THR A 152 1.23 -11.62 7.95
CA THR A 152 1.47 -12.32 9.23
C THR A 152 2.08 -13.70 9.00
N LEU A 153 2.34 -14.45 10.07
CA LEU A 153 2.73 -15.86 9.98
C LEU A 153 1.67 -16.75 9.29
N GLN A 154 0.45 -16.23 9.12
CA GLN A 154 -0.63 -16.90 8.39
C GLN A 154 -0.63 -16.61 6.89
N ASP A 155 0.25 -15.73 6.38
CA ASP A 155 0.30 -15.42 4.96
C ASP A 155 0.53 -16.70 4.13
N PRO A 156 -0.32 -17.00 3.13
CA PRO A 156 -0.25 -18.24 2.38
C PRO A 156 1.09 -18.47 1.68
N LYS A 157 1.78 -17.41 1.23
CA LYS A 157 3.09 -17.53 0.58
C LYS A 157 4.14 -17.90 1.62
N PHE A 158 4.14 -17.23 2.77
CA PHE A 158 5.07 -17.54 3.85
C PHE A 158 4.91 -18.99 4.34
N ARG A 159 3.68 -19.44 4.58
CA ARG A 159 3.39 -20.81 5.03
C ARG A 159 3.90 -21.89 4.06
N LYS A 160 3.87 -21.62 2.75
CA LYS A 160 4.42 -22.54 1.74
C LYS A 160 5.94 -22.70 1.87
N THR A 161 6.64 -21.67 2.35
CA THR A 161 8.12 -21.71 2.50
C THR A 161 8.57 -22.43 3.75
N THR A 162 7.90 -22.25 4.89
CA THR A 162 8.36 -22.81 6.17
C THR A 162 7.94 -24.25 6.38
N ARG A 163 6.81 -24.68 5.80
CA ARG A 163 6.16 -25.98 6.09
C ARG A 163 5.85 -26.20 7.60
N ILE A 164 5.92 -25.14 8.41
CA ILE A 164 5.60 -25.13 9.84
C ILE A 164 4.16 -24.63 10.01
N ARG A 165 3.40 -25.27 10.90
CA ARG A 165 2.12 -24.74 11.35
C ARG A 165 2.38 -23.67 12.40
N PHE A 166 1.88 -22.46 12.17
CA PHE A 166 1.83 -21.41 13.17
C PHE A 166 0.40 -21.31 13.72
N PRO A 167 0.09 -21.83 14.92
CA PRO A 167 -1.18 -21.56 15.57
C PRO A 167 -1.32 -20.08 15.95
N LYS A 168 -2.56 -19.60 16.13
CA LYS A 168 -2.84 -18.17 16.42
C LYS A 168 -2.21 -17.64 17.70
N HIS A 169 -1.84 -18.49 18.67
CA HIS A 169 -1.19 -18.00 19.90
C HIS A 169 0.19 -17.36 19.63
N TYR A 170 0.85 -17.69 18.51
CA TYR A 170 2.08 -17.02 18.08
C TYR A 170 1.89 -15.53 17.80
N ASP A 171 0.65 -15.08 17.54
CA ASP A 171 0.36 -13.65 17.33
C ASP A 171 0.69 -12.80 18.57
N ARG A 172 0.73 -13.42 19.76
CA ARG A 172 1.08 -12.79 21.05
C ARG A 172 2.59 -12.71 21.30
N MET A 173 3.41 -13.35 20.46
CA MET A 173 4.86 -13.32 20.57
C MET A 173 5.43 -12.26 19.62
N PRO A 174 6.48 -11.51 19.98
CA PRO A 174 7.07 -10.48 19.14
C PRO A 174 8.01 -11.11 18.09
N LEU A 175 7.45 -11.83 17.12
CA LEU A 175 8.21 -12.55 16.10
C LEU A 175 8.17 -11.86 14.73
N ILE A 176 9.31 -11.91 14.05
CA ILE A 176 9.48 -11.58 12.63
C ILE A 176 9.89 -12.87 11.91
N GLY A 177 9.16 -13.25 10.87
CA GLY A 177 9.53 -14.34 9.99
C GLY A 177 10.21 -13.81 8.73
N VAL A 178 11.22 -14.52 8.24
CA VAL A 178 11.93 -14.17 7.01
C VAL A 178 11.91 -15.39 6.08
N SER A 179 11.57 -15.18 4.82
CA SER A 179 11.59 -16.23 3.78
C SER A 179 12.29 -15.72 2.53
N SER A 180 12.89 -16.61 1.74
CA SER A 180 13.51 -16.21 0.47
C SER A 180 12.45 -16.05 -0.63
N LYS A 181 12.63 -15.09 -1.55
CA LYS A 181 11.80 -14.94 -2.76
C LYS A 181 12.00 -16.08 -3.79
N LYS A 182 12.91 -17.06 -3.57
CA LYS A 182 13.13 -18.18 -4.49
C LYS A 182 11.87 -19.08 -4.53
N GLY A 183 10.96 -18.78 -5.47
CA GLY A 183 9.81 -19.65 -5.75
C GLY A 183 8.68 -19.07 -6.61
N THR A 184 8.61 -17.78 -6.93
CA THR A 184 7.41 -17.24 -7.64
C THR A 184 7.62 -16.18 -8.73
N SER A 185 8.85 -15.71 -9.00
CA SER A 185 9.11 -14.83 -10.16
C SER A 185 10.59 -14.83 -10.53
N LYS A 186 10.89 -15.09 -11.81
CA LYS A 186 12.26 -15.01 -12.39
C LYS A 186 12.72 -13.56 -12.66
N LYS A 187 11.91 -12.53 -12.36
CA LYS A 187 12.12 -11.16 -12.86
C LYS A 187 12.49 -10.08 -11.82
N ALA A 188 12.75 -10.43 -10.57
CA ALA A 188 13.37 -9.50 -9.62
C ALA A 188 14.41 -10.25 -8.81
N GLY A 189 15.60 -9.68 -8.65
CA GLY A 189 16.70 -10.24 -7.85
C GLY A 189 16.19 -10.82 -6.54
N GLY A 190 16.72 -12.00 -6.15
CA GLY A 190 16.20 -12.82 -5.07
C GLY A 190 16.25 -12.14 -3.70
N GLY A 191 15.27 -11.29 -3.40
CA GLY A 191 15.13 -10.62 -2.12
C GLY A 191 14.47 -11.49 -1.04
N GLN A 192 14.35 -10.94 0.16
CA GLN A 192 13.65 -11.56 1.29
C GLN A 192 12.18 -11.14 1.31
N THR A 193 11.33 -11.96 1.94
CA THR A 193 9.96 -11.59 2.31
C THR A 193 9.83 -11.64 3.83
N PHE A 194 9.53 -10.50 4.43
CA PHE A 194 9.30 -10.37 5.87
C PHE A 194 7.82 -10.57 6.22
N VAL A 195 7.55 -11.28 7.31
CA VAL A 195 6.22 -11.35 7.93
C VAL A 195 6.32 -10.96 9.39
N PHE A 196 5.26 -10.36 9.92
CA PHE A 196 5.25 -9.83 11.27
C PHE A 196 4.07 -10.40 12.04
N THR A 197 4.32 -10.83 13.27
CA THR A 197 3.25 -11.03 14.23
C THR A 197 2.63 -9.68 14.61
N PRO A 198 1.34 -9.65 15.01
CA PRO A 198 0.71 -8.45 15.56
C PRO A 198 1.51 -7.82 16.70
N THR A 199 2.03 -8.66 17.61
CA THR A 199 2.82 -8.20 18.75
C THR A 199 4.15 -7.59 18.30
N ALA A 200 4.86 -8.17 17.33
CA ALA A 200 6.08 -7.56 16.79
C ALA A 200 5.80 -6.19 16.20
N MET A 201 4.78 -6.08 15.33
CA MET A 201 4.40 -4.82 14.70
C MET A 201 4.07 -3.74 15.74
N ARG A 202 3.29 -4.10 16.75
CA ARG A 202 2.94 -3.18 17.85
C ARG A 202 4.16 -2.69 18.60
N ARG A 203 5.10 -3.57 18.95
CA ARG A 203 6.33 -3.20 19.66
C ARG A 203 7.25 -2.32 18.82
N ILE A 204 7.42 -2.64 17.53
CA ILE A 204 8.22 -1.82 16.61
C ILE A 204 7.68 -0.37 16.55
N LEU A 205 6.36 -0.22 16.52
CA LEU A 205 5.71 1.08 16.41
C LEU A 205 5.61 1.86 17.75
N LEU A 206 5.62 1.18 18.91
CA LEU A 206 5.47 1.82 20.23
C LEU A 206 6.78 1.99 21.01
N ASP A 207 7.65 0.97 21.01
CA ASP A 207 8.63 0.81 22.09
C ASP A 207 9.94 1.57 21.84
N HIS A 208 10.30 1.83 20.57
CA HIS A 208 11.57 2.50 20.25
C HIS A 208 11.47 4.04 20.24
N ARG A 209 10.28 4.58 19.96
CA ARG A 209 9.90 6.00 20.06
C ARG A 209 8.38 6.00 20.20
N ARG A 210 7.78 6.73 21.14
CA ARG A 210 6.30 6.92 21.19
C ARG A 210 5.85 7.75 19.98
N LEU A 211 5.82 7.15 18.80
CA LEU A 211 5.56 7.82 17.53
C LEU A 211 4.08 8.11 17.33
N PHE A 212 3.22 7.37 18.02
CA PHE A 212 1.77 7.37 17.88
C PHE A 212 1.09 7.29 19.26
N SER A 213 -0.01 8.02 19.45
CA SER A 213 -0.85 7.99 20.65
C SER A 213 -1.65 6.69 20.77
N ASN A 214 -2.04 6.12 19.63
CA ASN A 214 -2.82 4.89 19.57
C ASN A 214 -2.45 4.03 18.35
N ILE A 215 -2.51 2.70 18.51
CA ILE A 215 -2.33 1.73 17.42
C ILE A 215 -3.40 0.66 17.54
N GLU A 216 -4.27 0.63 16.54
CA GLU A 216 -5.27 -0.40 16.35
C GLU A 216 -4.79 -1.40 15.30
N LEU A 217 -4.88 -2.70 15.61
CA LEU A 217 -4.55 -3.78 14.68
C LEU A 217 -5.84 -4.48 14.26
N VAL A 218 -6.21 -4.33 12.99
CA VAL A 218 -7.41 -4.93 12.40
C VAL A 218 -7.03 -5.99 11.36
N ASP A 219 -7.96 -6.90 11.07
CA ASP A 219 -7.77 -7.87 9.99
C ASP A 219 -7.87 -7.18 8.62
N SER A 220 -6.93 -7.49 7.73
CA SER A 220 -7.04 -7.05 6.34
C SER A 220 -8.08 -7.89 5.61
N PRO A 221 -8.87 -7.31 4.70
CA PRO A 221 -9.63 -8.07 3.71
C PRO A 221 -8.77 -9.02 2.85
N VAL A 222 -7.44 -8.84 2.83
CA VAL A 222 -6.51 -9.79 2.20
C VAL A 222 -6.13 -10.90 3.18
N PRO A 223 -6.36 -12.18 2.83
CA PRO A 223 -6.12 -13.31 3.72
C PRO A 223 -4.68 -13.39 4.26
N GLY A 224 -4.57 -13.66 5.57
CA GLY A 224 -3.28 -13.84 6.26
C GLY A 224 -2.55 -12.54 6.58
N ARG A 225 -3.24 -11.39 6.49
CA ARG A 225 -2.66 -10.06 6.68
C ARG A 225 -3.44 -9.23 7.68
N LYS A 226 -2.79 -8.21 8.19
CA LYS A 226 -3.38 -7.23 9.11
C LYS A 226 -3.05 -5.82 8.68
N ILE A 227 -3.82 -4.88 9.21
CA ILE A 227 -3.60 -3.45 9.04
C ILE A 227 -3.34 -2.85 10.42
N ALA A 228 -2.25 -2.10 10.54
CA ALA A 228 -2.00 -1.22 11.67
C ALA A 228 -2.50 0.19 11.33
N LEU A 229 -3.49 0.66 12.09
CA LEU A 229 -3.99 2.03 12.05
C LEU A 229 -3.31 2.80 13.18
N CYS A 230 -2.26 3.54 12.86
CA CYS A 230 -1.47 4.29 13.83
C CYS A 230 -1.92 5.75 13.81
N GLN A 231 -2.36 6.27 14.96
CA GLN A 231 -2.81 7.64 15.11
C GLN A 231 -1.82 8.42 15.97
N ARG A 232 -1.44 9.63 15.54
CA ARG A 232 -0.57 10.50 16.31
C ARG A 232 -1.22 11.06 17.56
#